data_AF-A0A7S3BCV4-F1
#
_entry.id   AF-A0A7S3BCV4-F1
#
_cell.length_a   1.000
_cell.length_b   1.000
_cell.length_c   1.000
_cell.angle_alpha   90.00
_cell.angle_beta   90.00
_cell.angle_gamma   90.00
#
_symmetry.space_group_name_H-M   'P 1'
#
loop_
_entity.id
_entity.type
_entity.pdbx_description
1 polymer ?
#
loop_
_entity_poly.entity_id
_entity_poly.type
_entity_poly.pdbx_seq_one_letter_code
_entity_poly.pdbx_strand_id
1 'polypeptide(L)'
;PRSHGVLDLTTHVRDRLPNVITLPQAFREAGYLSVSYGKVFHQFLDDKLSWSSQAEFPDNHTYRGLRGAAWTRAGGFNIGFRYNQYHLAANLRLQTATRRQRASGDLRVSINGRLPPWERGPRANPAGKGYTDYRIASDGIAALGMFQGQPRPWMLTVGFVRPHLPFNAPAAAFARVPHGAVPIGQPAAAPRNASKLTAFHLKGGDGELFDFDVRGETHDGGRRTATASDLEGRR
;
A
#
# COMPACT_ATOMS: atom_id res chain seq x y z
N PRO A 1 6.73 -1.21 18.27
CA PRO A 1 7.69 -2.13 17.60
C PRO A 1 8.54 -2.96 18.56
N ARG A 2 9.35 -2.32 19.42
CA ARG A 2 10.30 -3.04 20.29
C ARG A 2 9.63 -3.90 21.36
N SER A 3 8.52 -3.45 21.94
CA SER A 3 7.78 -4.20 22.97
C SER A 3 7.15 -5.50 22.44
N HIS A 4 6.78 -5.54 21.16
CA HIS A 4 6.14 -6.69 20.53
C HIS A 4 7.06 -7.48 19.59
N GLY A 5 8.31 -7.05 19.39
CA GLY A 5 9.30 -7.77 18.59
C GLY A 5 9.04 -7.88 17.08
N VAL A 6 8.00 -7.22 16.55
CA VAL A 6 7.75 -7.13 15.10
C VAL A 6 8.42 -5.87 14.58
N LEU A 7 9.50 -6.06 13.82
CA LEU A 7 10.40 -4.99 13.37
C LEU A 7 10.52 -4.92 11.83
N ASP A 8 9.74 -5.72 11.11
CA ASP A 8 9.75 -5.85 9.66
C ASP A 8 8.31 -5.85 9.09
N LEU A 9 8.19 -5.99 7.77
CA LEU A 9 6.91 -5.96 7.03
C LEU A 9 6.37 -7.37 6.67
N THR A 10 6.99 -8.43 7.18
CA THR A 10 6.76 -9.82 6.78
C THR A 10 6.37 -10.74 7.94
N THR A 11 6.69 -10.36 9.17
CA THR A 11 6.38 -11.12 10.39
C THR A 11 4.92 -10.86 10.79
N HIS A 12 4.13 -11.92 10.91
CA HIS A 12 2.75 -11.80 11.39
C HIS A 12 2.75 -11.45 12.89
N VAL A 13 1.79 -10.64 13.36
CA VAL A 13 1.76 -10.19 14.76
C VAL A 13 1.67 -11.36 15.74
N ARG A 14 0.91 -12.41 15.38
CA ARG A 14 0.71 -13.61 16.20
C ARG A 14 1.95 -14.49 16.33
N ASP A 15 2.92 -14.36 15.42
CA ASP A 15 4.17 -15.12 15.50
C ASP A 15 5.01 -14.66 16.69
N ARG A 16 4.85 -13.39 17.10
CA ARG A 16 5.53 -12.81 18.28
C ARG A 16 4.64 -12.72 19.49
N LEU A 17 3.35 -12.47 19.28
CA LEU A 17 2.36 -12.29 20.34
C LEU A 17 1.15 -13.19 20.07
N PRO A 18 1.23 -14.51 20.32
CA PRO A 18 0.15 -15.44 19.97
C PRO A 18 -1.19 -15.08 20.63
N ASN A 19 -1.13 -14.58 21.87
CA ASN A 19 -2.30 -14.31 22.71
C ASN A 19 -2.72 -12.83 22.77
N VAL A 20 -2.16 -11.95 21.92
CA VAL A 20 -2.50 -10.51 21.97
C VAL A 20 -3.98 -10.28 21.62
N ILE A 21 -4.74 -9.56 22.42
CA ILE A 21 -6.09 -9.18 21.99
C ILE A 21 -5.95 -7.89 21.17
N THR A 22 -6.28 -7.96 19.88
CA THR A 22 -6.29 -6.78 19.01
C THR A 22 -7.56 -5.96 19.26
N LEU A 23 -7.55 -4.68 18.86
CA LEU A 23 -8.72 -3.83 19.01
C LEU A 23 -9.97 -4.44 18.34
N PRO A 24 -9.95 -4.90 17.08
CA PRO A 24 -11.16 -5.44 16.47
C PRO A 24 -11.57 -6.80 17.06
N GLN A 25 -10.60 -7.61 17.53
CA GLN A 25 -10.91 -8.84 18.27
C GLN A 25 -11.68 -8.54 19.56
N ALA A 26 -11.25 -7.54 20.33
CA ALA A 26 -11.94 -7.15 21.57
C ALA A 26 -13.39 -6.75 21.31
N PHE A 27 -13.66 -5.98 20.25
CA PHE A 27 -15.03 -5.64 19.84
C PHE A 27 -15.85 -6.87 19.47
N ARG A 28 -15.26 -7.77 18.65
CA ARG A 28 -15.92 -9.01 18.26
C ARG A 28 -16.28 -9.88 19.48
N GLU A 29 -15.34 -10.04 20.41
CA GLU A 29 -15.55 -10.80 21.65
C GLU A 29 -16.60 -10.16 22.57
N ALA A 30 -16.74 -8.82 22.52
CA ALA A 30 -17.81 -8.09 23.19
C ALA A 30 -19.17 -8.16 22.47
N GLY A 31 -19.32 -8.99 21.44
CA GLY A 31 -20.58 -9.21 20.72
C GLY A 31 -20.83 -8.26 19.55
N TYR A 32 -19.87 -7.41 19.19
CA TYR A 32 -19.99 -6.55 18.00
C TYR A 32 -19.75 -7.35 16.72
N LEU A 33 -20.41 -6.93 15.65
CA LEU A 33 -19.90 -7.18 14.30
C LEU A 33 -18.61 -6.40 14.10
N SER A 34 -17.50 -7.09 13.83
CA SER A 34 -16.19 -6.49 13.56
C SER A 34 -15.83 -6.67 12.08
N VAL A 35 -15.89 -5.58 11.33
CA VAL A 35 -15.83 -5.58 9.86
C VAL A 35 -14.70 -4.68 9.35
N SER A 36 -14.02 -5.13 8.29
CA SER A 36 -12.88 -4.42 7.71
C SER A 36 -12.98 -4.33 6.18
N TYR A 37 -12.71 -3.13 5.65
CA TYR A 37 -12.51 -2.87 4.23
C TYR A 37 -11.16 -2.18 4.00
N GLY A 38 -10.41 -2.65 3.02
CA GLY A 38 -9.12 -2.04 2.64
C GLY A 38 -7.93 -2.55 3.46
N LYS A 39 -6.94 -1.69 3.68
CA LYS A 39 -5.66 -2.02 4.33
C LYS A 39 -5.69 -1.60 5.81
N VAL A 40 -6.08 -2.52 6.69
CA VAL A 40 -6.00 -2.32 8.15
C VAL A 40 -4.74 -2.99 8.71
N PHE A 41 -4.61 -4.30 8.54
CA PHE A 41 -3.36 -5.02 8.74
C PHE A 41 -2.51 -5.02 7.45
N HIS A 42 -1.22 -5.35 7.59
CA HIS A 42 -0.29 -5.26 6.48
C HIS A 42 -0.47 -6.41 5.46
N GLN A 43 -1.03 -6.10 4.30
CA GLN A 43 -1.09 -7.02 3.15
C GLN A 43 -1.66 -8.42 3.50
N PHE A 44 -0.84 -9.46 3.37
CA PHE A 44 -1.19 -10.86 3.62
C PHE A 44 -1.09 -11.23 5.11
N LEU A 45 -0.71 -10.30 5.97
CA LEU A 45 -0.58 -10.46 7.42
C LEU A 45 -1.85 -10.02 8.16
N ASP A 46 -3.02 -10.25 7.56
CA ASP A 46 -4.31 -9.93 8.16
C ASP A 46 -4.62 -10.87 9.33
N ASP A 47 -5.10 -10.32 10.44
CA ASP A 47 -5.38 -11.10 11.65
C ASP A 47 -6.82 -11.61 11.66
N LYS A 48 -7.03 -12.82 11.13
CA LYS A 48 -8.36 -13.42 10.98
C LYS A 48 -9.21 -13.42 12.26
N LEU A 49 -8.59 -13.58 13.44
CA LEU A 49 -9.31 -13.62 14.72
C LEU A 49 -9.97 -12.28 15.09
N SER A 50 -9.44 -11.18 14.54
CA SER A 50 -9.93 -9.83 14.76
C SER A 50 -11.34 -9.60 14.22
N TRP A 51 -11.81 -10.42 13.28
CA TRP A 51 -12.94 -10.05 12.44
C TRP A 51 -14.09 -11.04 12.46
N SER A 52 -15.32 -10.53 12.29
CA SER A 52 -16.53 -11.34 12.16
C SER A 52 -16.44 -12.23 10.92
N SER A 53 -16.88 -13.48 11.05
CA SER A 53 -16.87 -14.43 9.93
C SER A 53 -17.87 -14.05 8.83
N GLN A 54 -17.75 -14.67 7.66
CA GLN A 54 -18.74 -14.51 6.56
C GLN A 54 -20.14 -14.99 6.95
N ALA A 55 -20.25 -15.96 7.87
CA ALA A 55 -21.53 -16.39 8.40
C ALA A 55 -22.17 -15.31 9.28
N GLU A 56 -21.34 -14.52 9.97
CA GLU A 56 -21.78 -13.43 10.83
C GLU A 56 -22.13 -12.16 10.04
N PHE A 57 -21.36 -11.86 8.99
CA PHE A 57 -21.61 -10.74 8.07
C PHE A 57 -21.13 -11.12 6.66
N PRO A 58 -22.03 -11.46 5.72
CA PRO A 58 -21.68 -12.00 4.40
C PRO A 58 -20.90 -11.08 3.46
N ASP A 59 -20.80 -9.79 3.78
CA ASP A 59 -20.07 -8.79 2.98
C ASP A 59 -18.76 -8.34 3.65
N ASN A 60 -18.30 -9.06 4.68
CA ASN A 60 -17.10 -8.65 5.39
C ASN A 60 -15.86 -8.81 4.49
N HIS A 61 -15.13 -7.75 4.16
CA HIS A 61 -13.91 -7.82 3.35
C HIS A 61 -12.68 -8.23 4.18
N THR A 62 -12.84 -9.22 5.05
CA THR A 62 -11.73 -9.82 5.79
C THR A 62 -11.08 -10.88 4.91
N TYR A 63 -9.84 -11.24 5.20
CA TYR A 63 -9.21 -12.35 4.50
C TYR A 63 -10.14 -13.60 4.51
N ARG A 64 -10.63 -13.93 3.29
CA ARG A 64 -11.71 -14.87 2.87
C ARG A 64 -13.15 -14.34 2.69
N GLY A 65 -13.34 -13.05 2.45
CA GLY A 65 -14.61 -12.42 2.05
C GLY A 65 -14.64 -11.95 0.60
N LEU A 66 -14.65 -12.89 -0.33
CA LEU A 66 -15.22 -12.68 -1.67
C LEU A 66 -16.50 -13.50 -1.76
N ARG A 67 -17.55 -12.99 -2.41
CA ARG A 67 -18.45 -13.89 -3.14
C ARG A 67 -17.67 -14.45 -4.32
N GLY A 68 -17.64 -15.78 -4.44
CA GLY A 68 -16.84 -16.46 -5.46
C GLY A 68 -15.39 -16.62 -5.05
N ALA A 69 -14.74 -17.64 -5.63
CA ALA A 69 -13.40 -18.12 -5.33
C ALA A 69 -12.50 -17.01 -4.81
N ALA A 70 -12.02 -17.26 -3.60
CA ALA A 70 -11.17 -16.41 -2.81
C ALA A 70 -10.13 -15.61 -3.61
N TRP A 71 -9.58 -14.66 -2.88
CA TRP A 71 -8.15 -14.42 -2.85
C TRP A 71 -7.36 -15.74 -2.61
N THR A 72 -7.60 -16.78 -3.41
CA THR A 72 -7.01 -18.10 -3.35
C THR A 72 -5.79 -18.14 -4.26
N ARG A 73 -4.93 -19.08 -3.88
CA ARG A 73 -3.75 -19.62 -4.55
C ARG A 73 -3.82 -19.78 -6.08
N ALA A 74 -4.97 -19.69 -6.73
CA ALA A 74 -5.16 -19.81 -8.18
C ALA A 74 -5.37 -18.46 -8.88
N GLY A 75 -4.93 -17.34 -8.28
CA GLY A 75 -5.18 -16.00 -8.81
C GLY A 75 -4.16 -14.93 -8.46
N GLY A 76 -2.94 -15.33 -8.11
CA GLY A 76 -1.77 -14.46 -8.15
C GLY A 76 -1.49 -13.70 -6.86
N PHE A 77 -0.26 -13.86 -6.39
CA PHE A 77 0.53 -12.85 -5.70
C PHE A 77 -0.01 -11.41 -5.86
N ASN A 78 0.06 -10.63 -4.78
CA ASN A 78 0.13 -9.17 -4.76
C ASN A 78 -1.15 -8.40 -4.38
N ILE A 79 -1.52 -8.48 -3.10
CA ILE A 79 -2.17 -7.35 -2.43
C ILE A 79 -1.30 -6.08 -2.63
N GLY A 80 0.02 -6.21 -2.51
CA GLY A 80 1.01 -5.17 -2.75
C GLY A 80 0.90 -4.43 -4.09
N PHE A 81 0.41 -5.08 -5.16
CA PHE A 81 0.44 -4.50 -6.51
C PHE A 81 -0.94 -4.09 -7.04
N ARG A 82 -2.03 -4.55 -6.41
CA ARG A 82 -3.34 -3.91 -6.57
C ARG A 82 -3.40 -2.54 -5.90
N TYR A 83 -2.42 -2.20 -5.06
CA TYR A 83 -2.16 -0.84 -4.64
C TYR A 83 -1.64 0.05 -5.76
N ASN A 84 -1.00 -0.50 -6.80
CA ASN A 84 -0.32 0.35 -7.77
C ASN A 84 -1.31 1.08 -8.67
N GLN A 85 -2.32 0.41 -9.22
CA GLN A 85 -3.45 1.02 -9.94
C GLN A 85 -3.08 2.13 -10.93
N TYR A 86 -2.28 1.78 -11.92
CA TYR A 86 -2.16 2.63 -13.09
C TYR A 86 -3.44 2.53 -13.92
N HIS A 87 -3.91 3.66 -14.41
CA HIS A 87 -5.10 3.82 -15.24
C HIS A 87 -4.76 4.43 -16.60
N LEU A 88 -3.55 4.99 -16.78
CA LEU A 88 -3.06 5.40 -18.08
C LEU A 88 -2.57 4.18 -18.87
N ALA A 89 -2.97 4.09 -20.14
CA ALA A 89 -2.63 2.97 -21.00
C ALA A 89 -1.11 2.74 -21.13
N ALA A 90 -0.31 3.82 -21.16
CA ALA A 90 1.14 3.73 -21.19
C ALA A 90 1.71 3.03 -19.94
N ASN A 91 1.28 3.45 -18.75
CA ASN A 91 1.73 2.86 -17.49
C ASN A 91 1.25 1.41 -17.32
N LEU A 92 0.04 1.09 -17.77
CA LEU A 92 -0.47 -0.29 -17.79
C LEU A 92 0.34 -1.21 -18.70
N ARG A 93 0.79 -0.72 -19.86
CA ARG A 93 1.71 -1.46 -20.76
C ARG A 93 3.05 -1.72 -20.07
N LEU A 94 3.64 -0.71 -19.44
CA LEU A 94 4.89 -0.84 -18.68
C LEU A 94 4.75 -1.83 -17.51
N GLN A 95 3.63 -1.78 -16.79
CA GLN A 95 3.35 -2.69 -15.68
C GLN A 95 3.23 -4.13 -16.19
N THR A 96 2.52 -4.34 -17.29
CA THR A 96 2.34 -5.66 -17.90
C THR A 96 3.67 -6.23 -18.41
N ALA A 97 4.50 -5.42 -19.07
CA ALA A 97 5.82 -5.83 -19.53
C ALA A 97 6.75 -6.21 -18.37
N THR A 98 6.79 -5.38 -17.32
CA THR A 98 7.58 -5.64 -16.10
C THR A 98 7.16 -6.95 -15.43
N ARG A 99 5.85 -7.24 -15.37
CA ARG A 99 5.32 -8.51 -14.86
C ARG A 99 5.76 -9.71 -15.69
N ARG A 100 5.68 -9.62 -17.02
CA ARG A 100 6.08 -10.71 -17.92
C ARG A 100 7.56 -11.05 -17.75
N GLN A 101 8.42 -10.03 -17.65
CA GLN A 101 9.86 -10.22 -17.47
C GLN A 101 10.21 -10.83 -16.10
N ARG A 102 9.52 -10.44 -15.03
CA ARG A 102 9.70 -11.11 -13.73
C ARG A 102 9.19 -12.55 -13.74
N ALA A 103 8.06 -12.80 -14.41
CA ALA A 103 7.51 -14.14 -14.54
C ALA A 103 8.44 -15.10 -15.32
N SER A 104 9.30 -14.57 -16.19
CA SER A 104 10.35 -15.36 -16.86
C SER A 104 11.61 -15.59 -16.01
N GLY A 105 11.59 -15.24 -14.72
CA GLY A 105 12.69 -15.51 -13.78
C GLY A 105 13.77 -14.42 -13.70
N ASP A 106 13.62 -13.30 -14.41
CA ASP A 106 14.58 -12.19 -14.33
C ASP A 106 14.33 -11.36 -13.07
N LEU A 107 14.99 -11.75 -11.97
CA LEU A 107 14.90 -11.09 -10.67
C LEU A 107 15.63 -9.73 -10.61
N ARG A 108 16.42 -9.37 -11.64
CA ARG A 108 17.09 -8.06 -11.71
C ARG A 108 16.12 -6.92 -11.99
N VAL A 109 14.92 -7.24 -12.49
CA VAL A 109 13.87 -6.26 -12.73
C VAL A 109 13.05 -6.03 -11.47
N SER A 110 13.18 -4.81 -10.91
CA SER A 110 12.30 -4.32 -9.86
C SER A 110 10.85 -4.30 -10.36
N ILE A 111 9.93 -4.65 -9.46
CA ILE A 111 8.48 -4.54 -9.70
C ILE A 111 8.07 -3.11 -10.08
N ASN A 112 8.81 -2.13 -9.54
CA ASN A 112 8.57 -0.71 -9.68
C ASN A 112 9.55 -0.02 -10.64
N GLY A 113 10.62 -0.72 -11.06
CA GLY A 113 11.78 -0.09 -11.71
C GLY A 113 11.58 0.39 -13.15
N ARG A 114 10.38 0.32 -13.72
CA ARG A 114 10.05 0.96 -15.01
C ARG A 114 8.79 1.81 -14.96
N LEU A 115 8.17 1.87 -13.79
CA LEU A 115 6.92 2.58 -13.58
C LEU A 115 7.24 3.93 -12.92
N PRO A 116 6.46 4.98 -13.17
CA PRO A 116 6.60 6.22 -12.41
C PRO A 116 6.13 6.00 -10.97
N PRO A 117 6.71 6.66 -9.96
CA PRO A 117 6.24 6.54 -8.57
C PRO A 117 4.89 7.20 -8.32
N TRP A 118 4.25 7.75 -9.34
CA TRP A 118 2.96 8.43 -9.29
C TRP A 118 2.23 8.32 -10.63
N GLU A 119 0.92 8.56 -10.60
CA GLU A 119 0.11 8.70 -11.81
C GLU A 119 -1.00 9.70 -11.56
N ARG A 120 -1.02 10.74 -12.40
CA ARG A 120 -2.20 11.58 -12.57
C ARG A 120 -3.17 10.86 -13.49
N GLY A 121 -4.29 10.40 -12.94
CA GLY A 121 -5.29 9.63 -13.67
C GLY A 121 -5.84 10.33 -14.91
N PRO A 122 -6.58 9.60 -15.77
CA PRO A 122 -7.19 10.18 -16.95
C PRO A 122 -8.19 11.28 -16.58
N ARG A 123 -8.16 12.41 -17.29
CA ARG A 123 -9.08 13.55 -17.07
C ARG A 123 -10.56 13.15 -17.17
N ALA A 124 -10.88 12.15 -18.00
CA ALA A 124 -12.21 11.60 -18.18
C ALA A 124 -12.77 10.84 -16.96
N ASN A 125 -11.95 10.61 -15.92
CA ASN A 125 -12.37 9.97 -14.67
C ASN A 125 -12.03 10.85 -13.45
N PRO A 126 -12.64 12.04 -13.31
CA PRO A 126 -12.31 12.97 -12.24
C PRO A 126 -12.72 12.45 -10.85
N ALA A 127 -13.75 11.61 -10.78
CA ALA A 127 -14.23 11.00 -9.54
C ALA A 127 -13.37 9.82 -9.06
N GLY A 128 -12.50 9.27 -9.92
CA GLY A 128 -11.67 8.14 -9.56
C GLY A 128 -12.37 6.79 -9.52
N LYS A 129 -13.45 6.60 -10.28
CA LYS A 129 -14.13 5.30 -10.36
C LYS A 129 -13.13 4.23 -10.83
N GLY A 130 -13.02 3.13 -10.09
CA GLY A 130 -12.07 2.06 -10.39
C GLY A 130 -10.73 2.16 -9.66
N TYR A 131 -10.42 3.29 -9.00
CA TYR A 131 -9.35 3.34 -8.00
C TYR A 131 -9.75 2.50 -6.77
N THR A 132 -8.77 2.02 -6.02
CA THR A 132 -8.89 1.07 -4.90
C THR A 132 -9.57 1.79 -3.76
N ASP A 133 -9.13 3.02 -3.47
CA ASP A 133 -9.76 3.82 -2.41
C ASP A 133 -11.19 4.23 -2.77
N TYR A 134 -11.51 4.44 -4.07
CA TYR A 134 -12.90 4.63 -4.49
C TYR A 134 -13.75 3.38 -4.21
N ARG A 135 -13.22 2.19 -4.51
CA ARG A 135 -13.90 0.92 -4.23
C ARG A 135 -14.05 0.69 -2.74
N ILE A 136 -12.99 0.86 -1.95
CA ILE A 136 -13.00 0.76 -0.49
C ILE A 136 -14.05 1.69 0.11
N ALA A 137 -14.13 2.94 -0.36
CA ALA A 137 -15.16 3.88 0.08
C ALA A 137 -16.57 3.40 -0.30
N SER A 138 -16.76 2.93 -1.54
CA SER A 138 -18.05 2.42 -2.02
C SER A 138 -18.51 1.21 -1.21
N ASP A 139 -17.60 0.28 -0.93
CA ASP A 139 -17.87 -0.94 -0.16
C ASP A 139 -18.17 -0.58 1.31
N GLY A 140 -17.42 0.36 1.90
CA GLY A 140 -17.71 0.87 3.25
C GLY A 140 -19.08 1.57 3.36
N ILE A 141 -19.48 2.34 2.35
CA ILE A 141 -20.82 2.96 2.30
C ILE A 141 -21.91 1.89 2.19
N ALA A 142 -21.70 0.86 1.35
CA ALA A 142 -22.63 -0.25 1.23
C ALA A 142 -22.79 -0.99 2.57
N ALA A 143 -21.68 -1.23 3.29
CA ALA A 143 -21.67 -1.85 4.60
C ALA A 143 -22.49 -1.07 5.63
N LEU A 144 -22.36 0.27 5.66
CA LEU A 144 -23.16 1.12 6.53
C LEU A 144 -24.66 0.93 6.29
N GLY A 145 -25.08 0.81 5.02
CA GLY A 145 -26.47 0.49 4.69
C GLY A 145 -26.90 -0.89 5.21
N MET A 146 -26.03 -1.90 5.11
CA MET A 146 -26.31 -3.23 5.65
C MET A 146 -26.37 -3.27 7.18
N PHE A 147 -25.63 -2.40 7.88
CA PHE A 147 -25.61 -2.35 9.34
C PHE A 147 -26.85 -1.73 9.96
N GLN A 148 -27.58 -0.87 9.24
CA GLN A 148 -28.81 -0.25 9.76
C GLN A 148 -29.87 -1.27 10.20
N GLY A 149 -29.85 -2.50 9.66
CA GLY A 149 -30.76 -3.58 10.02
C GLY A 149 -30.15 -4.69 10.89
N GLN A 150 -28.91 -4.55 11.36
CA GLN A 150 -28.26 -5.59 12.15
C GLN A 150 -28.66 -5.51 13.63
N PRO A 151 -29.03 -6.64 14.28
CA PRO A 151 -29.36 -6.65 15.69
C PRO A 151 -28.12 -6.49 16.59
N ARG A 152 -26.93 -6.78 16.06
CA ARG A 152 -25.66 -6.63 16.79
C ARG A 152 -25.11 -5.21 16.60
N PRO A 153 -24.51 -4.61 17.64
CA PRO A 153 -23.73 -3.40 17.44
C PRO A 153 -22.52 -3.72 16.54
N TRP A 154 -21.90 -2.70 15.93
CA TRP A 154 -20.87 -2.93 14.91
C TRP A 154 -19.68 -1.98 15.07
N MET A 155 -18.51 -2.49 14.69
CA MET A 155 -17.26 -1.78 14.48
C MET A 155 -16.90 -1.94 13.01
N LEU A 156 -16.80 -0.82 12.31
CA LEU A 156 -16.39 -0.75 10.91
C LEU A 156 -14.99 -0.11 10.84
N THR A 157 -14.07 -0.79 10.16
CA THR A 157 -12.76 -0.24 9.81
C THR A 157 -12.64 -0.07 8.31
N VAL A 158 -12.19 1.11 7.88
CA VAL A 158 -12.00 1.47 6.48
C VAL A 158 -10.57 1.98 6.30
N GLY A 159 -9.70 1.12 5.79
CA GLY A 159 -8.28 1.40 5.60
C GLY A 159 -7.98 1.85 4.17
N PHE A 160 -7.98 3.15 3.92
CA PHE A 160 -7.51 3.70 2.65
C PHE A 160 -6.02 3.41 2.43
N VAL A 161 -5.65 3.20 1.17
CA VAL A 161 -4.30 2.82 0.75
C VAL A 161 -3.44 4.06 0.54
N ARG A 162 -3.98 5.11 -0.07
CA ARG A 162 -3.22 6.35 -0.30
C ARG A 162 -2.93 7.03 1.04
N PRO A 163 -1.74 7.64 1.20
CA PRO A 163 -0.76 7.97 0.17
C PRO A 163 0.35 6.93 -0.05
N HIS A 164 0.15 5.63 0.23
CA HIS A 164 1.17 4.62 -0.08
C HIS A 164 1.57 4.62 -1.57
N LEU A 165 2.87 4.45 -1.84
CA LEU A 165 3.42 4.35 -3.18
C LEU A 165 2.76 3.21 -4.00
N PRO A 166 2.68 3.37 -5.33
CA PRO A 166 2.87 4.62 -6.08
C PRO A 166 1.72 5.61 -5.81
N PHE A 167 2.00 6.91 -5.89
CA PHE A 167 1.04 7.99 -5.67
C PHE A 167 0.05 8.14 -6.84
N ASN A 168 -0.76 7.11 -7.08
CA ASN A 168 -1.72 7.08 -8.16
C ASN A 168 -3.07 7.59 -7.67
N ALA A 169 -3.54 8.69 -8.25
CA ALA A 169 -4.80 9.32 -7.86
C ALA A 169 -5.52 9.95 -9.08
N PRO A 170 -6.84 10.20 -8.97
CA PRO A 170 -7.61 10.82 -10.04
C PRO A 170 -7.06 12.21 -10.40
N ALA A 171 -7.24 12.65 -11.66
CA ALA A 171 -6.74 13.94 -12.13
C ALA A 171 -7.15 15.12 -11.23
N ALA A 172 -8.38 15.07 -10.70
CA ALA A 172 -8.93 16.11 -9.83
C ALA A 172 -8.17 16.24 -8.49
N ALA A 173 -7.56 15.16 -7.97
CA ALA A 173 -6.76 15.23 -6.75
C ALA A 173 -5.48 16.04 -6.97
N PHE A 174 -4.81 15.85 -8.10
CA PHE A 174 -3.61 16.61 -8.47
C PHE A 174 -3.91 18.07 -8.80
N ALA A 175 -5.09 18.37 -9.36
CA ALA A 175 -5.47 19.75 -9.69
C ALA A 175 -5.65 20.65 -8.46
N ARG A 176 -5.88 20.08 -7.26
CA ARG A 176 -6.04 20.84 -6.02
C ARG A 176 -4.74 21.40 -5.46
N VAL A 177 -3.60 20.84 -5.86
CA VAL A 177 -2.28 21.26 -5.38
C VAL A 177 -1.51 21.80 -6.58
N PRO A 178 -1.34 23.13 -6.71
CA PRO A 178 -0.55 23.72 -7.78
C PRO A 178 0.88 23.16 -7.77
N HIS A 179 1.45 22.99 -8.97
CA HIS A 179 2.87 22.64 -9.10
C HIS A 179 3.72 23.70 -8.41
N GLY A 180 4.70 23.27 -7.62
CA GLY A 180 5.59 24.16 -6.85
C GLY A 180 4.99 24.72 -5.56
N ALA A 181 3.72 24.45 -5.23
CA ALA A 181 3.12 24.90 -3.97
C ALA A 181 3.65 24.15 -2.74
N VAL A 182 4.22 22.95 -2.94
CA VAL A 182 4.80 22.15 -1.85
C VAL A 182 6.29 22.48 -1.74
N PRO A 183 6.75 23.06 -0.62
CA PRO A 183 8.17 23.32 -0.42
C PRO A 183 8.95 22.01 -0.40
N ILE A 184 10.10 21.98 -1.07
CA ILE A 184 11.00 20.83 -1.05
C ILE A 184 11.57 20.73 0.37
N GLY A 185 11.41 19.56 0.99
CA GLY A 185 12.00 19.27 2.29
C GLY A 185 13.50 19.45 2.24
N GLN A 186 14.06 20.28 3.11
CA GLN A 186 15.51 20.38 3.24
C GLN A 186 16.06 19.09 3.86
N PRO A 187 17.26 18.63 3.46
CA PRO A 187 17.91 17.50 4.10
C PRO A 187 17.97 17.71 5.62
N ALA A 188 17.25 16.87 6.37
CA ALA A 188 17.23 16.94 7.83
C ALA A 188 18.33 16.02 8.38
N ALA A 189 19.14 16.54 9.31
CA ALA A 189 19.96 15.68 10.13
C ALA A 189 19.04 14.69 10.88
N ALA A 190 19.45 13.42 10.95
CA ALA A 190 18.70 12.43 11.71
C ALA A 190 18.53 12.92 13.17
N PRO A 191 17.33 12.82 13.76
CA PRO A 191 17.11 13.20 15.16
C PRO A 191 18.12 12.51 16.09
N ARG A 192 18.49 13.20 17.18
CA ARG A 192 19.30 12.57 18.23
C ARG A 192 18.63 11.27 18.69
N ASN A 193 19.40 10.18 18.79
CA ASN A 193 18.95 8.82 19.12
C ASN A 193 18.08 8.11 18.07
N ALA A 194 18.00 8.61 16.83
CA ALA A 194 17.43 7.85 15.72
C ALA A 194 18.20 6.52 15.55
N SER A 195 17.48 5.43 15.30
CA SER A 195 18.12 4.14 15.03
C SER A 195 19.01 4.25 13.78
N LYS A 196 20.08 3.43 13.67
CA LYS A 196 20.90 3.36 12.46
C LYS A 196 20.04 3.16 11.20
N LEU A 197 18.97 2.38 11.33
CA LEU A 197 18.02 2.09 10.25
C LEU A 197 17.20 3.33 9.86
N THR A 198 16.69 4.08 10.83
CA THR A 198 15.98 5.35 10.60
C THR A 198 16.91 6.41 10.03
N ALA A 199 18.11 6.55 10.59
CA ALA A 199 19.11 7.50 10.13
C ALA A 199 19.61 7.20 8.71
N PHE A 200 19.66 5.92 8.31
CA PHE A 200 20.00 5.51 6.95
C PHE A 200 18.97 6.01 5.92
N HIS A 201 17.66 5.83 6.19
CA HIS A 201 16.60 6.33 5.32
C HIS A 201 16.59 7.86 5.22
N LEU A 202 16.92 8.56 6.31
CA LEU A 202 16.99 10.03 6.32
C LEU A 202 18.21 10.59 5.56
N LYS A 203 19.34 9.88 5.55
CA LYS A 203 20.58 10.32 4.87
C LYS A 203 20.56 10.02 3.36
N GLY A 204 19.86 8.97 2.94
CA GLY A 204 19.83 8.52 1.56
C GLY A 204 18.72 9.12 0.71
N GLY A 205 17.70 9.73 1.30
CA GLY A 205 16.39 9.89 0.65
C GLY A 205 15.56 8.61 0.80
N ASP A 206 14.24 8.69 0.62
CA ASP A 206 13.35 7.57 0.92
C ASP A 206 13.68 6.33 0.07
N GLY A 207 14.08 5.26 0.76
CA GLY A 207 14.46 3.95 0.19
C GLY A 207 13.48 3.42 -0.86
N GLU A 208 12.17 3.60 -0.63
CA GLU A 208 11.12 3.10 -1.52
C GLU A 208 11.03 3.85 -2.85
N LEU A 209 11.45 5.12 -2.92
CA LEU A 209 11.49 5.88 -4.17
C LEU A 209 12.59 5.40 -5.11
N PHE A 210 13.70 4.86 -4.57
CA PHE A 210 14.81 4.33 -5.36
C PHE A 210 14.45 3.05 -6.14
N ASP A 211 13.40 2.35 -5.72
CA ASP A 211 12.88 1.19 -6.44
C ASP A 211 12.15 1.58 -7.75
N PHE A 212 11.85 2.86 -7.94
CA PHE A 212 11.28 3.43 -9.16
C PHE A 212 12.39 4.07 -10.02
N ASP A 213 12.23 4.02 -11.34
CA ASP A 213 13.13 4.74 -12.24
C ASP A 213 12.73 6.21 -12.30
N VAL A 214 13.26 7.00 -11.36
CA VAL A 214 12.99 8.44 -11.25
C VAL A 214 13.79 9.26 -12.28
N ARG A 215 14.58 8.63 -13.17
CA ARG A 215 15.52 9.34 -14.07
C ARG A 215 14.89 9.96 -15.33
N GLY A 216 13.59 10.25 -15.31
CA GLY A 216 12.84 10.78 -16.46
C GLY A 216 12.61 12.29 -16.48
N GLU A 217 12.83 13.02 -15.38
CA GLU A 217 12.68 14.47 -15.35
C GLU A 217 14.04 15.11 -15.06
N THR A 218 14.76 15.43 -16.13
CA THR A 218 15.84 16.42 -16.10
C THR A 218 15.24 17.74 -15.65
N HIS A 219 15.37 18.06 -14.36
CA HIS A 219 15.61 19.44 -13.99
C HIS A 219 16.99 19.80 -14.52
N ASP A 220 17.02 20.90 -15.25
CA ASP A 220 18.15 21.43 -16.00
C ASP A 220 19.45 21.47 -15.17
N GLY A 221 20.57 21.15 -15.83
CA GLY A 221 21.92 21.41 -15.35
C GLY A 221 22.57 20.37 -14.41
N GLY A 222 23.25 19.37 -14.98
CA GLY A 222 24.31 18.65 -14.25
C GLY A 222 24.36 17.13 -14.47
N ARG A 223 24.80 16.71 -15.66
CA ARG A 223 25.14 15.31 -15.95
C ARG A 223 26.38 14.92 -15.12
N ARG A 224 26.20 14.29 -13.95
CA ARG A 224 27.28 13.51 -13.32
C ARG A 224 27.15 12.05 -13.77
N THR A 225 27.97 11.70 -14.76
CA THR A 225 28.30 10.31 -15.07
C THR A 225 29.06 9.73 -13.89
N ALA A 226 28.48 8.79 -13.16
CA ALA A 226 29.24 7.98 -12.20
C ALA A 226 30.20 7.10 -13.01
N THR A 227 31.50 7.35 -12.88
CA THR A 227 32.55 6.51 -13.44
C THR A 227 32.76 5.28 -12.55
N ALA A 228 33.26 4.20 -13.14
CA ALA A 228 33.51 2.91 -12.48
C ALA A 228 34.48 2.98 -11.26
N SER A 229 35.06 4.13 -10.97
CA SER A 229 35.93 4.39 -9.81
C SER A 229 35.20 4.43 -8.46
N ASP A 230 33.88 4.63 -8.42
CA ASP A 230 33.13 4.76 -7.17
C ASP A 230 32.78 3.41 -6.50
N LEU A 231 33.16 2.28 -7.12
CA LEU A 231 32.83 0.93 -6.66
C LEU A 231 33.96 0.20 -5.91
N GLU A 232 35.16 0.77 -5.79
CA GLU A 232 36.30 0.07 -5.13
C GLU A 232 36.52 0.43 -3.65
N GLY A 233 35.71 1.31 -3.06
CA GLY A 233 35.84 1.72 -1.65
C GLY A 233 35.18 0.81 -0.61
N ARG A 234 35.05 -0.50 -0.85
CA ARG A 234 34.60 -1.48 0.17
C ARG A 234 35.40 -2.77 0.10
N ARG A 235 36.61 -2.72 0.64
CA ARG A 235 37.21 -3.75 1.50
C ARG A 235 38.33 -3.13 2.32
#